data_AF-A0A944SBJ1-F1
#
_entry.id   AF-A0A944SBJ1-F1
#
_cell.length_a   1.000
_cell.length_b   1.000
_cell.length_c   1.000
_cell.angle_alpha   90.00
_cell.angle_beta   90.00
_cell.angle_gamma   90.00
#
_symmetry.space_group_name_H-M   'P 1'
#
loop_
_entity.id
_entity.type
_entity.pdbx_description
1 polymer ?
#
loop_
_entity_poly.entity_id
_entity_poly.type
_entity_poly.pdbx_seq_one_letter_code
_entity_poly.pdbx_strand_id
1 'polypeptide(L)' 'MEFEAPEDFYRVYDAHRTYVPAVVRPKHMRNFDEQFWRPAQVEPGHSVLELGCGTGLFLAYLQAKGISDFSGVDADA' A
#
# COMPACT_ATOMS: atom_id res chain seq x y z
N MET A 1 -12.91 -33.56 3.77
CA MET A 1 -12.96 -32.64 2.62
C MET A 1 -11.66 -31.89 2.65
N GLU A 2 -10.73 -32.27 1.79
CA GLU A 2 -9.43 -31.62 1.67
C GLU A 2 -9.67 -30.34 0.84
N PHE A 3 -9.41 -29.19 1.43
CA PHE A 3 -9.41 -27.94 0.66
C PHE A 3 -8.09 -27.88 -0.07
N GLU A 4 -8.12 -28.09 -1.38
CA GLU A 4 -6.98 -27.80 -2.25
C GLU A 4 -6.67 -26.32 -2.11
N ALA A 5 -5.49 -26.00 -1.55
CA ALA A 5 -5.03 -24.63 -1.48
C ALA A 5 -4.99 -24.07 -2.91
N PRO A 6 -5.56 -22.88 -3.18
CA PRO A 6 -5.41 -22.26 -4.49
C PRO A 6 -3.92 -22.23 -4.83
N GLU A 7 -3.57 -22.49 -6.09
CA GLU A 7 -2.20 -22.36 -6.60
C GLU A 7 -1.54 -21.12 -5.99
N ASP A 8 -0.32 -21.29 -5.46
CA ASP A 8 0.40 -20.27 -4.68
C ASP A 8 0.71 -19.04 -5.55
N PHE A 9 -0.29 -18.17 -5.68
CA PHE A 9 -0.33 -16.98 -6.51
C PHE A 9 0.83 -16.04 -6.19
N TYR A 10 1.26 -16.01 -4.94
CA TYR A 10 2.34 -15.17 -4.43
C TYR A 10 3.72 -15.63 -4.91
N ARG A 11 3.91 -16.92 -5.19
CA ARG A 11 5.18 -17.47 -5.68
C ARG A 11 5.64 -16.92 -7.03
N VAL A 12 4.71 -16.42 -7.85
CA VAL A 12 5.02 -15.82 -9.16
C VAL A 12 5.37 -14.33 -9.02
N TYR A 13 4.81 -13.64 -8.02
CA TYR A 13 5.06 -12.21 -7.78
C TYR A 13 6.48 -11.96 -7.29
N ASP A 14 6.99 -12.81 -6.40
CA ASP A 14 8.33 -12.67 -5.82
C ASP A 14 9.44 -12.77 -6.90
N ALA A 15 9.28 -13.66 -7.87
CA ALA A 15 10.27 -13.93 -8.91
C ALA A 15 10.52 -12.76 -9.90
N HIS A 16 9.63 -11.77 -9.96
CA HIS A 16 9.72 -10.63 -10.89
C HIS A 16 9.87 -9.27 -10.20
N ARG A 17 10.02 -9.26 -8.88
CA ARG A 17 10.00 -8.03 -8.09
C ARG A 17 11.37 -7.36 -8.09
N THR A 18 11.64 -6.53 -9.11
CA THR A 18 12.72 -5.55 -9.02
C THR A 18 12.34 -4.54 -7.94
N TYR A 19 13.00 -4.62 -6.78
CA TYR A 19 12.74 -3.73 -5.64
C TYR A 19 13.15 -2.29 -6.01
N VAL A 20 12.19 -1.48 -6.44
CA VAL A 20 12.38 -0.06 -6.70
C VAL A 20 11.83 0.71 -5.50
N PRO A 21 12.62 1.58 -4.84
CA PRO A 21 12.13 2.42 -3.77
C PRO A 21 10.88 3.19 -4.21
N ALA A 22 9.84 3.20 -3.37
CA ALA A 22 8.60 3.88 -3.70
C ALA A 22 8.79 5.41 -3.67
N VAL A 23 9.07 5.99 -4.84
CA VAL A 23 9.14 7.44 -5.01
C VAL A 23 7.76 7.98 -5.34
N VAL A 24 7.19 8.76 -4.42
CA VAL A 24 5.92 9.44 -4.62
C VAL A 24 6.10 10.55 -5.65
N ARG A 25 5.34 10.48 -6.75
CA ARG A 25 5.37 11.47 -7.84
C ARG A 25 4.12 12.35 -7.78
N PRO A 26 4.12 13.55 -8.40
CA PRO A 26 2.95 14.43 -8.40
C PRO A 26 1.67 13.77 -8.94
N LYS A 27 1.79 12.83 -9.90
CA LYS A 27 0.65 12.04 -10.38
C LYS A 27 0.06 11.15 -9.29
N HIS A 28 0.91 10.50 -8.48
CA HIS A 28 0.47 9.65 -7.37
C HIS A 28 -0.24 10.48 -6.31
N MET A 29 0.32 11.65 -5.93
CA MET A 29 -0.31 12.58 -4.99
C MET A 29 -1.73 12.96 -5.43
N ARG A 30 -1.90 13.40 -6.69
CA ARG A 30 -3.23 13.77 -7.21
C ARG A 30 -4.20 12.60 -7.20
N ASN A 31 -3.75 11.42 -7.65
CA ASN A 31 -4.60 10.25 -7.73
C ASN A 31 -5.07 9.78 -6.34
N PHE A 32 -4.17 9.70 -5.37
CA PHE A 32 -4.54 9.33 -4.00
C PHE A 32 -5.35 10.41 -3.28
N ASP A 33 -5.11 11.70 -3.58
CA ASP A 33 -5.94 12.78 -3.06
C ASP A 33 -7.40 12.66 -3.54
N GLU A 34 -7.60 12.34 -4.83
CA GLU A 34 -8.91 12.22 -5.47
C GLU A 34 -9.65 10.94 -5.06
N GLN A 35 -8.94 9.81 -4.95
CA GLN A 35 -9.56 8.50 -4.72
C GLN A 35 -9.70 8.13 -3.24
N PHE A 36 -8.82 8.64 -2.37
CA PHE A 36 -8.76 8.25 -0.97
C PHE A 36 -8.88 9.44 -0.02
N TRP A 37 -7.98 10.41 -0.10
CA TRP A 37 -7.85 11.45 0.94
C TRP A 37 -9.11 12.32 1.09
N ARG A 38 -9.62 12.86 -0.03
CA ARG A 38 -10.80 13.72 0.00
C ARG A 38 -12.07 12.92 0.27
N PRO A 39 -12.34 11.78 -0.39
CA PRO A 39 -13.55 11.00 -0.13
C PRO A 39 -13.63 10.49 1.32
N ALA A 40 -12.52 10.03 1.88
CA ALA A 40 -12.47 9.52 3.25
C ALA A 40 -12.27 10.63 4.30
N GLN A 41 -12.22 11.90 3.89
CA GLN A 41 -12.02 13.06 4.76
C GLN A 41 -10.84 12.86 5.73
N VAL A 42 -9.70 12.43 5.16
CA VAL A 42 -8.55 12.04 5.95
C VAL A 42 -7.90 13.28 6.58
N GLU A 43 -7.60 13.18 7.87
CA GLU A 43 -6.88 14.18 8.64
C GLU A 43 -5.58 13.58 9.21
N PRO A 44 -4.53 14.39 9.45
CA PRO A 44 -3.24 13.92 9.98
C PRO A 44 -3.31 13.10 11.28
N GLY A 45 -4.39 13.23 12.06
CA GLY A 45 -4.59 12.48 13.31
C GLY A 45 -5.20 11.08 13.14
N HIS A 46 -5.53 10.66 11.92
CA HIS A 46 -6.06 9.32 11.67
C HIS A 46 -4.97 8.25 11.64
N SER A 47 -5.35 7.04 12.05
CA SER A 47 -4.54 5.83 11.90
C SER A 47 -4.93 5.07 10.63
N VAL A 48 -3.95 4.55 9.88
CA VAL A 48 -4.21 3.84 8.61
C VAL A 48 -3.54 2.46 8.58
N LEU A 49 -4.31 1.43 8.20
CA LEU A 49 -3.80 0.10 7.90
C LEU A 49 -3.93 -0.18 6.39
N GLU A 50 -2.81 -0.42 5.71
CA GLU A 50 -2.79 -0.87 4.32
C GLU A 50 -2.61 -2.40 4.24
N LEU A 51 -3.52 -3.08 3.56
CA LEU A 51 -3.42 -4.52 3.27
C LEU A 51 -2.90 -4.71 1.85
N GLY A 52 -1.84 -5.50 1.69
CA GLY A 52 -1.11 -5.64 0.41
C GLY A 52 -0.30 -4.39 0.08
N CYS A 53 0.50 -3.91 1.03
CA CYS A 53 1.22 -2.63 0.87
C CYS A 53 2.33 -2.64 -0.18
N GLY A 54 2.70 -3.83 -0.65
CA GLY A 54 3.67 -4.03 -1.70
C GLY A 54 5.00 -3.30 -1.45
N THR A 55 5.40 -2.41 -2.36
CA THR A 55 6.63 -1.61 -2.20
C THR A 55 6.47 -0.39 -1.30
N GLY A 56 5.29 -0.17 -0.73
CA GLY A 56 5.00 0.93 0.21
C GLY A 56 4.69 2.27 -0.44
N LEU A 57 4.24 2.31 -1.71
CA LEU A 57 3.94 3.57 -2.40
C LEU A 57 2.84 4.38 -1.71
N PHE A 58 1.81 3.72 -1.20
CA PHE A 58 0.75 4.41 -0.49
C PHE A 58 1.17 4.81 0.93
N LEU A 59 1.91 3.96 1.66
CA LEU A 59 2.53 4.34 2.93
C LEU A 59 3.41 5.61 2.80
N ALA A 60 4.24 5.69 1.75
CA ALA A 60 5.06 6.86 1.48
C ALA A 60 4.21 8.11 1.17
N TYR A 61 3.06 7.92 0.52
CA TYR A 61 2.08 8.99 0.34
C TYR A 61 1.48 9.45 1.68
N LEU A 62 1.08 8.54 2.57
CA LEU A 62 0.54 8.87 3.90
C LEU A 62 1.56 9.68 4.72
N GLN A 63 2.82 9.25 4.71
CA GLN A 63 3.91 9.97 5.35
C GLN A 63 4.08 11.38 4.77
N ALA A 64 4.06 11.53 3.45
CA ALA A 64 4.17 12.83 2.78
C ALA A 64 2.98 13.77 3.09
N LYS A 65 1.81 13.21 3.43
CA LYS A 65 0.61 13.95 3.85
C LYS A 65 0.58 14.27 5.34
N GLY A 66 1.55 13.77 6.11
CA GLY A 66 1.70 14.08 7.54
C GLY A 66 0.94 13.13 8.48
N ILE A 67 0.46 11.99 7.99
CA ILE A 67 -0.04 10.92 8.87
C ILE A 67 1.16 10.33 9.61
N SER A 68 1.08 10.27 10.94
CA SER A 68 2.14 9.73 11.79
C SER A 68 1.89 8.30 12.27
N ASP A 69 0.64 7.84 12.23
CA ASP A 69 0.24 6.50 12.65
C ASP A 69 -0.28 5.70 11.46
N PHE A 70 0.60 4.92 10.82
CA PHE A 70 0.22 4.03 9.74
C PHE A 70 1.02 2.73 9.76
N SER A 71 0.41 1.65 9.29
CA SER A 71 1.03 0.35 9.14
C SER A 71 0.63 -0.29 7.82
N GLY A 72 1.55 -1.04 7.21
CA GLY A 72 1.29 -1.86 6.03
C GLY A 72 1.59 -3.31 6.31
N VAL A 73 0.75 -4.19 5.82
CA VAL A 73 0.95 -5.64 5.86
C VAL A 73 0.96 -6.17 4.43
N ASP A 74 1.90 -7.03 4.11
CA ASP A 74 1.98 -7.74 2.84
C ASP A 74 2.26 -9.22 3.12
N ALA A 75 1.83 -10.12 2.22
CA ALA A 75 2.01 -11.56 2.42
C ALA A 75 3.47 -12.00 2.21
N ASP A 76 4.26 -11.18 1.51
CA ASP A 76 5.68 -11.43 1.22
C ASP A 76 6.61 -10.99 2.37
N ALA A 77 6.08 -10.51 3.51
CA ALA A 77 6.84 -9.92 4.62
C ALA A 77 6.74 -10.69 5.94
#